data_AF-A0A1X0T355-F1
#
_entry.id   AF-A0A1X0T355-F1
#
_cell.length_a   1.000
_cell.length_b   1.000
_cell.length_c   1.000
_cell.angle_alpha   90.00
_cell.angle_beta   90.00
_cell.angle_gamma   90.00
#
_symmetry.space_group_name_H-M   'P 1'
#
loop_
_entity.id
_entity.type
_entity.pdbx_description
1 polymer ?
#
loop_
_entity_poly.entity_id
_entity_poly.type
_entity_poly.pdbx_seq_one_letter_code
_entity_poly.pdbx_strand_id
1 'polypeptide(L)'
;MIRRIGQDRDAIVLIHLVRRFVDLVRRVGTKARDAGPVFDTWLLEAKTCGVRAMETFAAGLEQDRSAVNAALQTGWSNAQTEGQVNKLKLFKRSMYGRGNLDLLRRRFLMAS
;
A
#
# COMPACT_ATOMS: atom_id res chain seq x y z
N MET A 1 -10.34 29.03 17.41
CA MET A 1 -11.28 28.74 16.30
C MET A 1 -10.54 28.43 14.99
N ILE A 2 -9.56 29.24 14.57
CA ILE A 2 -8.81 29.12 13.30
C ILE A 2 -8.08 27.77 13.12
N ARG A 3 -7.54 27.18 14.20
CA ARG A 3 -6.80 25.90 14.15
C ARG A 3 -7.67 24.69 13.76
N ARG A 4 -8.98 24.73 14.01
CA ARG A 4 -9.92 23.63 13.73
C ARG A 4 -10.35 23.60 12.26
N ILE A 5 -10.54 24.79 11.67
CA ILE A 5 -10.82 24.97 10.24
C ILE A 5 -9.62 24.53 9.38
N GLY A 6 -8.39 24.77 9.84
CA GLY A 6 -7.17 24.25 9.20
C GLY A 6 -7.13 22.71 9.19
N GLN A 7 -7.40 22.07 10.32
CA GLN A 7 -7.44 20.60 10.40
C GLN A 7 -8.54 19.96 9.55
N ASP A 8 -9.73 20.57 9.48
CA ASP A 8 -10.81 20.08 8.62
C ASP A 8 -10.43 20.19 7.14
N ARG A 9 -9.78 21.28 6.73
CA ARG A 9 -9.29 21.44 5.36
C ARG A 9 -8.19 20.44 5.01
N ASP A 10 -7.22 20.25 5.91
CA ASP A 10 -6.12 19.29 5.74
C ASP A 10 -6.66 17.85 5.64
N ALA A 11 -7.67 17.51 6.44
CA ALA A 11 -8.33 16.21 6.40
C ALA A 11 -9.04 15.97 5.06
N ILE A 12 -9.71 16.99 4.51
CA ILE A 12 -10.37 16.88 3.19
C ILE A 12 -9.33 16.65 2.08
N VAL A 13 -8.23 17.41 2.08
CA VAL A 13 -7.13 17.25 1.11
C VAL A 13 -6.52 15.86 1.20
N LEU A 14 -6.24 15.39 2.42
CA LEU A 14 -5.70 14.07 2.67
C LEU A 14 -6.64 12.96 2.19
N ILE A 15 -7.92 13.02 2.55
CA ILE A 15 -8.92 12.02 2.13
C ILE A 15 -9.04 11.99 0.60
N HIS A 16 -9.03 13.14 -0.06
CA HIS A 16 -9.09 13.23 -1.52
C HIS A 16 -7.89 12.54 -2.18
N LEU A 17 -6.67 12.86 -1.73
CA LEU A 17 -5.44 12.29 -2.28
C LEU A 17 -5.32 10.79 -2.02
N VAL A 18 -5.70 10.33 -0.82
CA VAL A 18 -5.72 8.90 -0.49
C VAL A 18 -6.71 8.15 -1.36
N ARG A 19 -7.93 8.67 -1.57
CA ARG A 19 -8.93 8.03 -2.44
C ARG A 19 -8.43 7.93 -3.87
N ARG A 20 -7.87 9.00 -4.43
CA ARG A 20 -7.28 8.99 -5.79
C ARG A 20 -6.14 7.97 -5.90
N PHE A 21 -5.30 7.84 -4.89
CA PHE A 21 -4.24 6.84 -4.87
C PHE A 21 -4.80 5.42 -4.84
N VAL A 22 -5.78 5.14 -3.98
CA VAL A 22 -6.43 3.84 -3.90
C VAL A 22 -7.10 3.47 -5.22
N ASP A 23 -7.77 4.42 -5.86
CA ASP A 23 -8.39 4.21 -7.17
C ASP A 23 -7.34 3.94 -8.26
N LEU A 24 -6.20 4.65 -8.21
CA LEU A 24 -5.07 4.42 -9.11
C LEU A 24 -4.52 2.99 -8.96
N VAL A 25 -4.27 2.56 -7.72
CA VAL A 25 -3.77 1.22 -7.40
C VAL A 25 -4.79 0.14 -7.75
N ARG A 26 -6.10 0.37 -7.54
CA ARG A 26 -7.16 -0.59 -7.90
C ARG A 26 -7.37 -0.76 -9.41
N ARG A 27 -6.98 0.25 -10.21
CA ARG A 27 -7.05 0.19 -11.67
C ARG A 27 -5.85 -0.53 -12.30
N VAL A 28 -4.81 -0.81 -11.51
CA VAL A 28 -3.68 -1.65 -11.91
C VAL A 28 -4.20 -3.02 -12.35
N GLY A 29 -3.90 -3.39 -13.59
CA GLY A 29 -4.34 -4.65 -14.20
C GLY A 29 -5.45 -4.53 -15.26
N THR A 30 -6.18 -3.41 -15.35
CA THR A 30 -7.22 -3.23 -16.41
C THR A 30 -6.81 -2.29 -17.54
N LYS A 31 -5.95 -1.28 -17.29
CA LYS A 31 -5.38 -0.37 -18.31
C LYS A 31 -3.97 0.08 -17.93
N ALA A 32 -3.01 -0.86 -17.94
CA ALA A 32 -1.64 -0.67 -17.45
C ALA A 32 -0.82 0.40 -18.21
N ARG A 33 -1.24 0.82 -19.42
CA ARG A 33 -0.47 1.77 -20.25
C ARG A 33 -0.56 3.23 -19.78
N ASP A 34 -1.64 3.62 -19.11
CA ASP A 34 -1.87 5.02 -18.72
C ASP A 34 -1.56 5.30 -17.24
N ALA A 35 -1.15 4.28 -16.47
CA ALA A 35 -0.98 4.39 -15.02
C ALA A 35 0.22 5.25 -14.60
N GLY A 36 1.30 5.27 -15.39
CA GLY A 36 2.52 6.05 -15.10
C GLY A 36 2.29 7.56 -15.08
N PRO A 37 1.77 8.18 -16.16
CA PRO A 37 1.50 9.62 -16.20
C PRO A 37 0.50 10.10 -15.14
N VAL A 38 -0.51 9.27 -14.83
CA VAL A 38 -1.51 9.57 -13.79
C VAL A 38 -0.87 9.49 -12.40
N PHE A 39 0.04 8.54 -12.17
CA PHE A 39 0.81 8.43 -10.93
C PHE A 39 1.73 9.64 -10.72
N ASP A 40 2.42 10.07 -11.76
CA ASP A 40 3.31 11.24 -11.70
C ASP A 40 2.56 12.53 -11.37
N THR A 41 1.38 12.71 -11.95
CA THR A 41 0.50 13.85 -11.64
C THR A 41 0.05 13.82 -10.19
N TRP A 42 -0.41 12.65 -9.71
CA TRP A 42 -0.82 12.49 -8.32
C TRP A 42 0.36 12.70 -7.34
N LEU A 43 1.56 12.26 -7.70
CA LEU A 43 2.76 12.38 -6.87
C LEU A 43 3.13 13.86 -6.67
N LEU A 44 3.05 14.67 -7.72
CA LEU A 44 3.29 16.12 -7.65
C LEU A 44 2.27 16.83 -6.74
N GLU A 45 0.99 16.50 -6.88
CA GLU A 45 -0.07 17.03 -6.03
C GLU A 45 0.13 16.63 -4.57
N ALA A 46 0.48 15.37 -4.31
CA ALA A 46 0.73 14.86 -2.96
C ALA A 46 1.93 15.52 -2.28
N LYS A 47 2.99 15.87 -3.04
CA LYS A 47 4.17 16.58 -2.53
C LYS A 47 3.93 18.06 -2.23
N THR A 48 2.87 18.65 -2.78
CA THR A 48 2.58 20.10 -2.67
C THR A 48 1.29 20.38 -1.91
N CYS A 49 0.70 19.36 -1.27
CA CYS A 49 -0.61 19.44 -0.64
C CYS A 49 -0.66 20.18 0.71
N GLY A 50 0.50 20.51 1.30
CA GLY A 50 0.60 21.23 2.58
C GLY A 50 0.39 20.35 3.81
N VAL A 51 0.16 19.04 3.62
CA VAL A 51 -0.01 18.07 4.72
C VAL A 51 1.27 17.24 4.84
N ARG A 52 2.10 17.56 5.83
CA ARG A 52 3.43 16.93 6.04
C ARG A 52 3.43 15.40 5.98
N ALA A 53 2.40 14.76 6.54
CA ALA A 53 2.28 13.30 6.53
C ALA A 53 2.15 12.74 5.10
N MET A 54 1.38 13.44 4.26
CA MET A 54 1.17 13.07 2.86
C MET A 54 2.40 13.36 2.01
N GLU A 55 3.07 14.50 2.25
CA GLU A 55 4.31 14.87 1.55
C GLU A 55 5.43 13.87 1.84
N THR A 56 5.56 13.43 3.10
CA THR A 56 6.53 12.39 3.50
C THR A 56 6.23 11.06 2.82
N PHE A 57 4.95 10.69 2.74
CA PHE A 57 4.52 9.48 2.03
C PHE A 57 4.84 9.55 0.53
N ALA A 58 4.56 10.68 -0.11
CA ALA A 58 4.87 10.91 -1.51
C ALA A 58 6.40 10.87 -1.78
N ALA A 59 7.21 11.44 -0.88
CA ALA A 59 8.67 11.36 -0.99
C ALA A 59 9.19 9.92 -0.92
N GLY A 60 8.62 9.08 -0.04
CA GLY A 60 8.94 7.65 0.01
C GLY A 60 8.58 6.91 -1.29
N LEU A 61 7.39 7.19 -1.84
CA LEU A 61 6.97 6.60 -3.11
C LEU A 61 7.83 7.06 -4.30
N GLU A 62 8.34 8.29 -4.27
CA GLU A 62 9.26 8.82 -5.28
C GLU A 62 10.63 8.14 -5.21
N GLN A 63 11.12 7.86 -4.00
CA GLN A 63 12.36 7.09 -3.81
C GLN A 63 12.22 5.67 -4.38
N ASP A 64 11.05 5.06 -4.20
CA ASP A 64 10.72 3.71 -4.69
C ASP A 64 10.07 3.72 -6.09
N ARG A 65 10.23 4.78 -6.87
CA ARG A 65 9.47 5.00 -8.13
C ARG A 65 9.65 3.89 -9.15
N SER A 66 10.82 3.26 -9.22
CA SER A 66 11.05 2.11 -10.11
C SER A 66 10.19 0.91 -9.72
N ALA A 67 10.10 0.61 -8.42
CA ALA A 67 9.29 -0.47 -7.88
C ALA A 67 7.79 -0.16 -8.02
N VAL A 68 7.38 1.09 -7.78
CA VAL A 68 5.99 1.51 -7.96
C VAL A 68 5.58 1.44 -9.42
N ASN A 69 6.38 1.95 -10.35
CA ASN A 69 6.09 1.85 -11.79
C ASN A 69 6.00 0.40 -12.25
N ALA A 70 6.90 -0.47 -11.78
CA ALA A 70 6.80 -1.91 -12.05
C ALA A 70 5.48 -2.47 -11.51
N ALA A 71 5.14 -2.19 -10.25
CA ALA A 71 3.89 -2.63 -9.64
C ALA A 71 2.64 -2.12 -10.38
N LEU A 72 2.66 -0.89 -10.91
CA LEU A 72 1.55 -0.32 -11.69
C LEU A 72 1.40 -0.95 -13.09
N GLN A 73 2.51 -1.45 -13.66
CA GLN A 73 2.52 -2.08 -14.99
C GLN A 73 2.25 -3.59 -14.92
N THR A 74 2.58 -4.23 -13.79
CA THR A 74 2.34 -5.65 -13.58
C THR A 74 1.00 -5.90 -12.90
N GLY A 75 0.19 -6.83 -13.39
CA GLY A 75 -1.02 -7.29 -12.68
C GLY A 75 -0.73 -8.13 -11.42
N TRP A 76 0.54 -8.27 -11.03
CA TRP A 76 0.96 -9.09 -9.90
C TRP A 76 0.89 -8.27 -8.61
N SER A 77 0.02 -8.67 -7.69
CA SER A 77 -0.03 -8.09 -6.35
C SER A 77 0.74 -8.98 -5.37
N ASN A 78 1.46 -8.35 -4.43
CA ASN A 78 2.02 -9.06 -3.28
C ASN A 78 0.94 -9.58 -2.31
N ALA A 79 -0.35 -9.32 -2.57
CA ALA A 79 -1.46 -9.73 -1.71
C ALA A 79 -1.50 -11.26 -1.49
N GLN A 80 -1.19 -12.05 -2.51
CA GLN A 80 -1.09 -13.51 -2.36
C GLN A 80 0.05 -13.87 -1.40
N THR A 81 1.24 -13.30 -1.60
CA THR A 81 2.42 -13.52 -0.76
C THR A 81 2.18 -13.08 0.68
N GLU A 82 1.61 -11.90 0.88
CA GLU A 82 1.21 -11.38 2.19
C GLU A 82 0.16 -12.25 2.85
N GLY A 83 -0.80 -12.79 2.09
CA GLY A 83 -1.78 -13.77 2.56
C GLY A 83 -1.12 -15.04 3.10
N GLN A 84 -0.14 -15.59 2.38
CA GLN A 84 0.63 -16.76 2.84
C GLN A 84 1.48 -16.43 4.07
N VAL A 85 2.14 -15.27 4.11
CA VAL A 85 2.90 -14.82 5.28
C VAL A 85 1.99 -14.60 6.49
N ASN A 86 0.79 -14.06 6.30
CA ASN A 86 -0.17 -13.86 7.37
C ASN A 86 -0.71 -15.19 7.91
N LYS A 87 -1.02 -16.16 7.03
CA LYS A 87 -1.36 -17.53 7.43
C LYS A 87 -0.24 -18.18 8.25
N LEU A 88 1.01 -18.03 7.81
CA LEU A 88 2.17 -18.55 8.53
C LEU A 88 2.34 -17.88 9.92
N LYS A 89 2.17 -16.56 10.00
CA LYS A 89 2.18 -15.80 11.26
C LYS A 89 1.04 -16.25 12.20
N LEU A 90 -0.15 -16.52 11.65
CA LEU A 90 -1.30 -17.03 12.40
C LEU A 90 -1.00 -18.41 13.01
N PHE A 91 -0.45 -19.34 12.22
CA PHE A 91 -0.06 -20.66 12.75
C PHE A 91 0.99 -20.56 13.84
N LYS A 92 2.04 -19.74 13.65
CA LYS A 92 3.06 -19.51 14.66
C LYS A 92 2.48 -18.93 15.97
N ARG A 93 1.52 -18.00 15.87
CA ARG A 93 0.81 -17.42 17.03
C ARG A 93 -0.10 -18.44 17.71
N SER A 94 -0.85 -19.26 16.96
CA SER A 94 -1.69 -20.33 17.53
C SER A 94 -0.90 -21.38 18.31
N MET A 95 0.39 -21.52 17.99
CA MET A 95 1.32 -22.42 18.66
C MET A 95 2.16 -21.70 19.73
N TYR A 96 1.79 -20.47 20.12
CA TYR A 96 2.51 -19.65 21.10
C TYR A 96 4.01 -19.48 20.79
N GLY A 97 4.38 -19.48 19.51
CA GLY A 97 5.76 -19.40 19.06
C GLY A 97 6.60 -20.67 19.25
N ARG A 98 6.02 -21.78 19.71
CA ARG A 98 6.72 -23.03 20.04
C ARG A 98 6.81 -24.05 18.88
N GLY A 99 6.30 -23.72 17.70
CA GLY A 99 6.44 -24.58 16.52
C GLY A 99 7.79 -24.39 15.84
N ASN A 100 8.57 -25.48 15.71
CA ASN A 100 9.75 -25.49 14.83
C ASN A 100 9.33 -25.39 13.35
N LEU A 101 10.29 -25.15 12.45
CA LEU A 101 10.01 -24.98 11.01
C LEU A 101 9.28 -26.19 10.40
N ASP A 102 9.61 -27.41 10.81
CA ASP A 102 8.97 -28.63 10.31
C ASP A 102 7.49 -28.73 10.73
N LEU A 103 7.17 -28.37 11.98
CA LEU A 103 5.80 -28.32 12.49
C LEU A 103 4.97 -27.24 11.79
N LEU A 104 5.56 -26.07 11.58
CA LEU A 104 4.93 -24.98 10.82
C LEU A 104 4.64 -25.41 9.38
N ARG A 105 5.61 -26.05 8.72
CA ARG A 105 5.49 -26.55 7.34
C ARG A 105 4.40 -27.61 7.22
N ARG A 106 4.38 -28.61 8.09
CA ARG A 106 3.36 -29.68 8.10
C ARG A 106 1.95 -29.11 8.28
N ARG A 107 1.77 -28.18 9.22
CA ARG A 107 0.47 -27.58 9.50
C ARG A 107 -0.01 -26.64 8.40
N PHE A 108 0.92 -25.93 7.75
CA PHE A 108 0.62 -25.08 6.60
C PHE A 108 0.19 -25.90 5.38
N LEU A 109 0.88 -27.02 5.08
CA LEU A 109 0.53 -27.93 3.98
C LEU A 109 -0.78 -28.70 4.20
N MET A 110 -1.17 -28.94 5.45
CA MET A 110 -2.47 -29.56 5.76
C MET A 110 -3.65 -28.59 5.74
N ALA A 111 -3.39 -27.27 5.73
CA ALA A 111 -4.41 -26.23 5.76
C ALA A 111 -4.59 -25.49 4.42
N SER A 112 -3.87 -25.93 3.39
CA SER A 112 -3.94 -25.48 1.99
C SER A 112 -4.69 -26.51 1.16
#